data_AF-A0A7X3Q0H9-F1
#
_entry.id   AF-A0A7X3Q0H9-F1
#
_cell.length_a   1.000
_cell.length_b   1.000
_cell.length_c   1.000
_cell.angle_alpha   90.00
_cell.angle_beta   90.00
_cell.angle_gamma   90.00
#
_symmetry.space_group_name_H-M   'P 1'
#
loop_
_entity.id
_entity.type
_entity.pdbx_description
1 polymer ?
#
loop_
_entity_poly.entity_id
_entity_poly.type
_entity_poly.pdbx_seq_one_letter_code
_entity_poly.pdbx_strand_id
1 'polypeptide(L)'
;MEPTMTNPTASSTRQLGKLVILGILGLGIGVFFYFDLGRYVSLEALKANRDHLLEFTNANFTTAVVLYVAVYVLQTAFSLPGGAIMTLAGGFLFGSILGTIFVNVGATTGATLAFLAARYILRDWVEQKFGKRIEPIQAGFAQNAFSYLLTLRLIPAFPFFLVNLVSGLTRIPLGTYI
;
A
#
# COMPACT_ATOMS: atom_id res chain seq x y z
N MET A 1 -17.10 -27.89 -36.87
CA MET A 1 -16.50 -27.89 -35.53
C MET A 1 -15.12 -27.27 -35.66
N GLU A 2 -14.98 -26.01 -35.29
CA GLU A 2 -13.72 -25.27 -35.39
C GLU A 2 -12.95 -25.43 -34.06
N PRO A 3 -11.67 -25.82 -34.06
CA PRO A 3 -10.93 -26.03 -32.83
C PRO A 3 -10.51 -24.68 -32.25
N THR A 4 -10.96 -24.38 -31.03
CA THR A 4 -10.54 -23.24 -30.24
C THR A 4 -9.04 -23.34 -29.98
N MET A 5 -8.22 -22.63 -30.77
CA MET A 5 -6.78 -22.50 -30.51
C MET A 5 -6.57 -21.70 -29.21
N THR A 6 -6.37 -22.39 -28.10
CA THR A 6 -5.95 -21.78 -26.83
C THR A 6 -4.54 -21.26 -27.00
N ASN A 7 -4.39 -19.93 -27.13
CA ASN A 7 -3.12 -19.26 -27.39
C ASN A 7 -2.17 -19.37 -26.15
N PRO A 8 -1.12 -20.22 -26.19
CA PRO A 8 -0.34 -20.58 -25.00
C PRO A 8 0.60 -19.47 -24.51
N THR A 9 0.88 -18.46 -25.35
CA THR A 9 1.81 -17.36 -25.06
C THR A 9 1.26 -16.36 -24.04
N ALA A 10 -0.04 -16.10 -24.03
CA ALA A 10 -0.66 -15.14 -23.10
C ALA A 10 -0.63 -15.60 -21.63
N SER A 11 -0.62 -16.91 -21.40
CA SER A 11 -0.51 -17.53 -20.07
C SER A 11 0.88 -17.32 -19.45
N SER A 12 1.94 -17.57 -20.23
CA SER A 12 3.33 -17.49 -19.78
C SER A 12 3.74 -16.07 -19.39
N THR A 13 3.39 -15.06 -20.21
CA THR A 13 3.71 -13.65 -19.91
C THR A 13 3.00 -13.15 -18.64
N ARG A 14 1.75 -13.59 -18.40
CA ARG A 14 1.01 -13.24 -17.17
C ARG A 14 1.63 -13.90 -15.94
N GLN A 15 2.09 -15.15 -16.04
CA GLN A 15 2.77 -15.83 -14.94
C GLN A 15 4.13 -15.18 -14.63
N LEU A 16 4.91 -14.82 -15.65
CA LEU A 16 6.16 -14.09 -15.47
C LEU A 16 5.93 -12.75 -14.75
N GLY A 17 4.92 -11.98 -15.15
CA GLY A 17 4.56 -10.72 -14.49
C GLY A 17 4.21 -10.92 -13.01
N LYS A 18 3.42 -11.94 -12.67
CA LYS A 18 3.11 -12.26 -11.26
C LYS A 18 4.37 -12.61 -10.45
N LEU A 19 5.28 -13.39 -11.03
CA LEU A 19 6.55 -13.76 -10.39
C LEU A 19 7.47 -12.55 -10.18
N VAL A 20 7.55 -11.65 -11.15
CA VAL A 20 8.32 -10.41 -11.03
C VAL A 20 7.77 -9.55 -9.89
N ILE A 21 6.45 -9.35 -9.82
CA ILE A 21 5.87 -8.52 -8.74
C ILE A 21 6.06 -9.20 -7.38
N LEU A 22 5.90 -10.52 -7.27
CA LEU A 22 6.20 -11.27 -6.05
C LEU A 22 7.67 -11.14 -5.64
N GLY A 23 8.59 -11.21 -6.61
CA GLY A 23 10.02 -10.99 -6.39
C GLY A 23 10.31 -9.59 -5.87
N ILE A 24 9.68 -8.55 -6.44
CA ILE A 24 9.80 -7.16 -5.99
C ILE A 24 9.25 -6.99 -4.57
N LEU A 25 8.07 -7.54 -4.27
CA LEU A 25 7.47 -7.51 -2.93
C LEU A 25 8.35 -8.21 -1.91
N GLY A 26 8.80 -9.42 -2.22
CA GLY A 26 9.67 -10.21 -1.35
C GLY A 26 11.02 -9.53 -1.11
N LEU A 27 11.64 -8.99 -2.16
CA LEU A 27 12.89 -8.24 -2.06
C LEU A 27 12.73 -6.97 -1.24
N GLY A 28 11.68 -6.17 -1.48
CA GLY A 28 11.43 -4.92 -0.75
C GLY A 28 11.21 -5.17 0.75
N ILE A 29 10.40 -6.17 1.09
CA ILE A 29 10.19 -6.59 2.48
C ILE A 29 11.49 -7.15 3.07
N GLY A 30 12.21 -7.99 2.34
CA GLY A 30 13.49 -8.57 2.76
C GLY A 30 14.54 -7.51 3.07
N VAL A 31 14.70 -6.51 2.20
CA VAL A 31 15.60 -5.36 2.40
C VAL A 31 15.20 -4.59 3.66
N PHE A 32 13.91 -4.33 3.87
CA PHE A 32 13.43 -3.61 5.04
C PHE A 32 13.84 -4.29 6.36
N PHE A 33 13.66 -5.60 6.46
CA PHE A 33 14.01 -6.35 7.67
C PHE A 33 15.51 -6.64 7.77
N TYR A 34 16.20 -6.90 6.66
CA TYR A 34 17.64 -7.19 6.66
C TYR A 34 18.47 -5.98 7.10
N PHE A 35 18.11 -4.77 6.64
CA PHE A 35 18.79 -3.52 7.04
C PHE A 35 18.20 -2.88 8.30
N ASP A 36 17.23 -3.54 8.95
CA ASP A 36 16.52 -3.04 10.12
C ASP A 36 15.99 -1.61 9.91
N LEU A 37 15.38 -1.36 8.75
CA LEU A 37 14.92 -0.03 8.35
C LEU A 37 13.82 0.51 9.28
N GLY A 38 13.16 -0.36 10.03
CA GLY A 38 12.21 0.01 11.07
C GLY A 38 12.79 0.95 12.13
N ARG A 39 14.10 0.83 12.43
CA ARG A 39 14.77 1.75 13.37
C ARG A 39 14.78 3.19 12.88
N TYR A 40 14.85 3.41 11.57
CA TYR A 40 14.84 4.75 10.96
C TYR A 40 13.42 5.32 10.87
N VAL A 41 12.41 4.46 10.79
CA VAL A 41 10.99 4.84 10.80
C VAL A 41 10.43 4.73 12.24
N SER A 42 11.23 5.16 13.22
CA SER A 42 10.88 5.17 14.64
C SER A 42 10.74 6.60 15.17
N LEU A 43 10.01 6.76 16.26
CA LEU A 43 9.85 8.07 16.89
C LEU A 43 11.20 8.56 17.45
N GLU A 44 12.02 7.63 17.94
CA GLU A 44 13.35 7.86 18.47
C GLU A 44 14.28 8.41 17.39
N ALA A 45 14.30 7.80 16.20
CA ALA A 45 15.11 8.28 15.09
C ALA A 45 14.64 9.65 14.58
N LEU A 46 13.32 9.88 14.50
CA LEU A 46 12.77 11.18 14.13
C LEU A 46 13.20 12.28 15.10
N LYS A 47 13.16 12.00 16.41
CA LYS A 47 13.63 12.93 17.46
C LYS A 47 15.13 13.15 17.40
N ALA A 48 15.92 12.08 17.24
CA ALA A 48 17.38 12.15 17.21
C ALA A 48 17.91 12.93 16.00
N ASN A 49 17.20 12.90 14.88
CA ASN A 49 17.59 13.58 13.64
C ASN A 49 16.79 14.87 13.38
N ARG A 50 16.06 15.36 14.38
CA ARG A 50 15.13 16.50 14.26
C ARG A 50 15.76 17.70 13.55
N ASP A 51 16.89 18.17 14.06
CA ASP A 51 17.51 19.41 13.59
C ASP A 51 18.06 19.24 12.17
N HIS A 52 18.69 18.10 11.88
CA HIS A 52 19.16 17.75 10.53
C HIS A 52 18.02 17.67 9.51
N LEU A 53 16.89 17.07 9.89
CA LEU A 53 15.73 16.94 9.00
C LEU A 53 15.08 18.30 8.73
N LEU A 54 14.96 19.16 9.74
CA LEU A 54 14.45 20.52 9.56
C LEU A 54 15.40 21.37 8.71
N GLU A 55 16.71 21.33 8.99
CA GLU A 55 17.71 22.04 8.20
C GLU A 55 17.68 21.60 6.73
N PHE A 56 17.67 20.29 6.46
CA PHE A 56 17.55 19.76 5.12
C PHE A 56 16.25 20.19 4.43
N THR A 57 15.13 20.15 5.14
CA THR A 57 13.81 20.53 4.60
C THR A 57 13.75 22.03 4.27
N ASN A 58 14.34 22.88 5.11
CA ASN A 58 14.41 24.32 4.90
C ASN A 58 15.36 24.67 3.73
N ALA A 59 16.48 23.97 3.60
CA ALA A 59 17.44 24.18 2.52
C ALA A 59 16.96 23.60 1.17
N ASN A 60 16.21 22.49 1.18
CA ASN A 60 15.86 21.72 -0.01
C ASN A 60 14.40 21.25 0.00
N PHE A 61 13.46 22.18 0.14
CA PHE A 61 12.03 21.87 0.33
C PHE A 61 11.46 20.90 -0.71
N THR A 62 11.63 21.18 -2.01
CA THR A 62 11.11 20.34 -3.10
C THR A 62 11.66 18.92 -3.04
N THR A 63 12.97 18.78 -2.82
CA THR A 63 13.64 17.48 -2.69
C THR A 63 13.12 16.72 -1.47
N ALA A 64 12.96 17.41 -0.34
CA ALA A 64 12.43 16.82 0.88
C ALA A 64 11.00 16.29 0.69
N VAL A 65 10.13 17.05 -0.01
CA VAL A 65 8.77 16.61 -0.34
C VAL A 65 8.78 15.38 -1.24
N VAL A 66 9.56 15.39 -2.32
CA VAL A 66 9.64 14.25 -3.26
C VAL A 66 10.14 13.00 -2.56
N LEU A 67 11.20 13.10 -1.77
CA LEU A 67 11.74 11.98 -0.99
C LEU A 67 10.72 11.47 0.02
N TYR A 68 10.11 12.36 0.79
CA TYR A 68 9.10 11.99 1.79
C TYR A 68 7.94 11.24 1.16
N VAL A 69 7.34 11.78 0.08
CA VAL A 69 6.22 11.14 -0.62
C VAL A 69 6.65 9.80 -1.19
N ALA A 70 7.81 9.71 -1.83
CA ALA A 70 8.31 8.45 -2.38
C ALA A 70 8.49 7.38 -1.30
N VAL A 71 9.11 7.72 -0.17
CA VAL A 71 9.27 6.80 0.97
C VAL A 71 7.92 6.39 1.54
N TYR A 72 6.97 7.31 1.68
CA TYR A 72 5.61 7.00 2.16
C TYR A 72 4.88 6.03 1.22
N VAL A 73 4.97 6.27 -0.10
CA VAL A 73 4.39 5.38 -1.13
C VAL A 73 4.98 3.99 -1.01
N LEU A 74 6.31 3.86 -0.93
CA LEU A 74 6.99 2.56 -0.82
C LEU A 74 6.58 1.86 0.48
N GLN A 75 6.66 2.55 1.62
CA GLN A 75 6.25 2.02 2.92
C GLN A 75 4.82 1.47 2.89
N THR A 76 3.90 2.23 2.28
CA THR A 76 2.49 1.83 2.17
C THR A 76 2.29 0.70 1.15
N ALA A 77 2.92 0.76 -0.02
CA ALA A 77 2.78 -0.23 -1.09
C ALA A 77 3.28 -1.62 -0.66
N PHE A 78 4.40 -1.66 0.07
CA PHE A 78 4.94 -2.88 0.65
C PHE A 78 4.26 -3.27 1.97
N SER A 79 3.28 -2.50 2.45
CA SER A 79 2.57 -2.74 3.72
C SER A 79 3.51 -2.85 4.93
N LEU A 80 4.56 -2.04 4.95
CA LEU A 80 5.59 -2.03 5.99
C LEU A 80 5.10 -1.29 7.25
N PRO A 81 5.60 -1.65 8.44
CA PRO A 81 5.26 -0.94 9.68
C PRO A 81 5.80 0.50 9.68
N GLY A 82 5.27 1.36 10.58
CA GLY A 82 5.77 2.73 10.78
C GLY A 82 4.94 3.84 10.12
N GLY A 83 3.79 3.54 9.51
CA GLY A 83 2.95 4.54 8.83
C GLY A 83 2.49 5.70 9.75
N ALA A 84 2.19 5.43 11.02
CA ALA A 84 1.84 6.48 11.98
C ALA A 84 3.00 7.46 12.22
N ILE A 85 4.24 6.93 12.34
CA ILE A 85 5.44 7.74 12.51
C ILE A 85 5.73 8.56 11.25
N MET A 86 5.56 7.98 10.06
CA MET A 86 5.67 8.73 8.80
C MET A 86 4.67 9.89 8.73
N THR A 87 3.41 9.65 9.09
CA THR A 87 2.39 10.72 9.13
C THR A 87 2.77 11.85 10.10
N LEU A 88 3.28 11.51 11.29
CA LEU A 88 3.78 12.50 12.25
C LEU A 88 4.99 13.26 11.69
N ALA A 89 5.92 12.57 11.03
CA ALA A 89 7.07 13.20 10.38
C ALA A 89 6.63 14.20 9.30
N GLY A 90 5.64 13.87 8.47
CA GLY A 90 5.11 14.79 7.46
C GLY A 90 4.53 16.06 8.07
N GLY A 91 3.71 15.93 9.11
CA GLY A 91 3.15 17.09 9.82
C GLY A 91 4.22 17.93 10.53
N PHE A 92 5.25 17.27 11.05
CA PHE A 92 6.39 17.92 11.71
C PHE A 92 7.29 18.69 10.72
N LEU A 93 7.62 18.10 9.57
CA LEU A 93 8.55 18.69 8.59
C LEU A 93 7.92 19.76 7.71
N PHE A 94 6.67 19.55 7.28
CA PHE A 94 6.01 20.40 6.28
C PHE A 94 4.86 21.24 6.87
N GLY A 95 4.59 21.10 8.17
CA GLY A 95 3.43 21.70 8.83
C GLY A 95 2.14 20.89 8.61
N SER A 96 1.09 21.24 9.36
CA SER A 96 -0.16 20.47 9.40
C SER A 96 -0.86 20.38 8.04
N ILE A 97 -0.97 21.50 7.32
CA ILE A 97 -1.72 21.56 6.05
C ILE A 97 -0.97 20.82 4.94
N LEU A 98 0.26 21.22 4.64
CA LEU A 98 1.05 20.61 3.56
C LEU A 98 1.44 19.17 3.90
N GLY A 99 1.78 18.89 5.16
CA GLY A 99 2.02 17.53 5.65
C GLY A 99 0.81 16.63 5.41
N THR A 100 -0.41 17.11 5.69
CA THR A 100 -1.65 16.35 5.41
C THR A 100 -1.81 16.07 3.92
N ILE A 101 -1.55 17.06 3.05
CA ILE A 101 -1.63 16.87 1.60
C ILE A 101 -0.62 15.81 1.14
N PHE A 102 0.64 15.92 1.54
CA PHE A 102 1.69 14.98 1.14
C PHE A 102 1.46 13.57 1.68
N VAL A 103 0.98 13.44 2.92
CA VAL A 103 0.54 12.17 3.50
C VAL A 103 -0.58 11.55 2.67
N ASN A 104 -1.61 12.32 2.31
CA ASN A 104 -2.74 11.78 1.55
C ASN A 104 -2.34 11.34 0.14
N VAL A 105 -1.46 12.09 -0.53
CA VAL A 105 -0.90 11.68 -1.82
C VAL A 105 -0.12 10.38 -1.66
N GLY A 106 0.81 10.32 -0.71
CA GLY A 106 1.62 9.12 -0.47
C GLY A 106 0.80 7.90 -0.07
N ALA A 107 -0.15 8.08 0.84
CA ALA A 107 -1.04 7.03 1.32
C ALA A 107 -1.95 6.52 0.19
N THR A 108 -2.60 7.40 -0.57
CA THR A 108 -3.51 7.00 -1.67
C THR A 108 -2.74 6.27 -2.77
N THR A 109 -1.59 6.80 -3.19
CA THR A 109 -0.78 6.17 -4.23
C THR A 109 -0.23 4.81 -3.77
N GLY A 110 0.35 4.73 -2.56
CA GLY A 110 0.87 3.48 -2.03
C GLY A 110 -0.23 2.43 -1.77
N ALA A 111 -1.38 2.85 -1.25
CA ALA A 111 -2.52 1.97 -1.01
C ALA A 111 -3.11 1.44 -2.32
N THR A 112 -3.16 2.27 -3.36
CA THR A 112 -3.52 1.86 -4.73
C THR A 112 -2.55 0.80 -5.26
N LEU A 113 -1.24 0.97 -5.08
CA LEU A 113 -0.26 -0.04 -5.49
C LEU A 113 -0.44 -1.37 -4.74
N ALA A 114 -0.66 -1.32 -3.43
CA ALA A 114 -0.91 -2.50 -2.61
C ALA A 114 -2.21 -3.22 -3.05
N PHE A 115 -3.28 -2.46 -3.29
CA PHE A 115 -4.55 -2.96 -3.80
C PHE A 115 -4.39 -3.66 -5.15
N LEU A 116 -3.66 -3.04 -6.09
CA LEU A 116 -3.43 -3.62 -7.41
C LEU A 116 -2.54 -4.87 -7.33
N ALA A 117 -1.50 -4.85 -6.51
CA ALA A 117 -0.66 -6.03 -6.26
C ALA A 117 -1.50 -7.19 -5.72
N ALA A 118 -2.35 -6.94 -4.72
CA ALA A 118 -3.28 -7.93 -4.18
C ALA A 118 -4.23 -8.49 -5.26
N ARG A 119 -4.80 -7.60 -6.07
CA ARG A 119 -5.74 -7.96 -7.14
C ARG A 119 -5.13 -8.86 -8.21
N TYR A 120 -3.93 -8.54 -8.67
CA TYR A 120 -3.33 -9.26 -9.80
C TYR A 120 -2.59 -10.51 -9.37
N ILE A 121 -1.99 -10.52 -8.17
CA ILE A 121 -1.16 -11.63 -7.71
C ILE A 121 -1.97 -12.62 -6.90
N LEU A 122 -2.68 -12.13 -5.88
CA LEU A 122 -3.20 -12.95 -4.80
C LEU A 122 -4.66 -13.35 -4.99
N ARG A 123 -5.44 -12.58 -5.76
CA ARG A 123 -6.89 -12.81 -5.89
C ARG A 123 -7.25 -14.25 -6.27
N ASP A 124 -6.70 -14.79 -7.35
CA ASP A 124 -7.03 -16.14 -7.83
C ASP A 124 -6.70 -17.22 -6.78
N TRP A 125 -5.53 -17.09 -6.14
CA TRP A 125 -5.07 -18.02 -5.12
C TRP A 125 -5.91 -17.94 -3.84
N VAL A 126 -6.27 -16.73 -3.39
CA VAL A 126 -7.13 -16.52 -2.22
C VAL A 126 -8.56 -16.98 -2.51
N GLU A 127 -9.11 -16.71 -3.68
CA GLU A 127 -10.47 -17.15 -4.04
C GLU A 127 -10.55 -18.69 -4.05
N GLN A 128 -9.53 -19.38 -4.55
CA GLN A 128 -9.43 -20.84 -4.51
C GLN A 128 -9.27 -21.40 -3.09
N LYS A 129 -8.39 -20.82 -2.26
CA LYS A 129 -8.04 -21.36 -0.93
C LYS A 129 -8.98 -20.92 0.19
N PHE A 130 -9.54 -19.71 0.09
CA PHE A 130 -10.27 -19.03 1.15
C PHE A 130 -11.61 -18.44 0.71
N GLY A 131 -12.13 -18.79 -0.48
CA GLY A 131 -13.38 -18.24 -1.05
C GLY A 131 -14.54 -18.12 -0.06
N LYS A 132 -14.83 -19.18 0.70
CA LYS A 132 -15.90 -19.19 1.72
C LYS A 132 -15.67 -18.20 2.89
N ARG A 133 -14.41 -17.92 3.25
CA ARG A 133 -14.07 -16.98 4.33
C ARG A 133 -14.15 -15.53 3.88
N ILE A 134 -13.91 -15.25 2.60
CA ILE A 134 -13.99 -13.89 2.04
C ILE A 134 -15.40 -13.54 1.52
N GLU A 135 -16.30 -14.52 1.43
CA GLU A 135 -17.67 -14.35 0.95
C GLU A 135 -18.48 -13.30 1.75
N PRO A 136 -18.45 -13.25 3.09
CA PRO A 136 -19.15 -12.19 3.84
C PRO A 136 -18.63 -10.79 3.52
N ILE A 137 -17.32 -10.68 3.29
CA ILE A 137 -16.66 -9.42 2.94
C ILE A 137 -17.10 -9.00 1.53
N GLN A 138 -17.10 -9.94 0.57
CA GLN A 138 -17.59 -9.69 -0.79
C GLN A 138 -19.06 -9.27 -0.79
N ALA A 139 -19.91 -9.91 0.03
CA ALA A 139 -21.32 -9.56 0.17
C ALA A 139 -21.51 -8.14 0.76
N GLY A 140 -20.71 -7.78 1.79
CA GLY A 140 -20.72 -6.42 2.35
C GLY A 140 -20.36 -5.35 1.31
N PHE A 141 -19.31 -5.60 0.52
CA PHE A 141 -18.94 -4.71 -0.59
C PHE A 141 -20.00 -4.66 -1.70
N ALA A 142 -20.67 -5.77 -1.99
CA ALA A 142 -21.70 -5.81 -3.04
C ALA A 142 -22.95 -4.98 -2.70
N GLN A 143 -23.28 -4.83 -1.41
CA GLN A 143 -24.40 -4.00 -0.98
C GLN A 143 -24.08 -2.50 -1.09
N ASN A 144 -22.97 -2.07 -0.49
CA ASN A 144 -22.52 -0.68 -0.56
C ASN A 144 -21.01 -0.60 -0.31
N ALA A 145 -20.22 -0.68 -1.39
CA ALA A 145 -18.77 -0.72 -1.30
C ALA A 145 -18.19 0.53 -0.62
N PHE A 146 -18.73 1.72 -0.90
CA PHE A 146 -18.25 2.97 -0.31
C PHE A 146 -18.48 3.01 1.20
N SER A 147 -19.71 2.78 1.65
CA SER A 147 -20.04 2.80 3.08
C SER A 147 -19.28 1.73 3.85
N TYR A 148 -19.14 0.53 3.26
CA TYR A 148 -18.39 -0.55 3.90
C TYR A 148 -16.90 -0.23 4.02
N LEU A 149 -16.26 0.31 2.97
CA LEU A 149 -14.87 0.80 3.04
C LEU A 149 -14.70 1.88 4.09
N LEU A 150 -15.63 2.85 4.14
CA LEU A 150 -15.59 3.92 5.11
C LEU A 150 -15.68 3.38 6.54
N THR A 151 -16.60 2.45 6.81
CA THR A 151 -16.71 1.77 8.10
C THR A 151 -15.41 1.04 8.47
N LEU A 152 -14.81 0.29 7.54
CA LEU A 152 -13.54 -0.39 7.80
C LEU A 152 -12.40 0.59 8.10
N ARG A 153 -12.38 1.76 7.45
CA ARG A 153 -11.37 2.80 7.69
C ARG A 153 -11.58 3.56 8.99
N LEU A 154 -12.83 3.71 9.43
CA LEU A 154 -13.17 4.40 10.68
C LEU A 154 -12.97 3.54 11.92
N ILE A 155 -13.03 2.21 11.78
CA ILE A 155 -12.76 1.29 12.88
C ILE A 155 -11.25 1.16 13.07
N PRO A 156 -10.66 1.66 14.18
CA PRO A 156 -9.21 1.64 14.39
C PRO A 156 -8.66 0.22 14.62
N ALA A 157 -9.52 -0.75 14.88
CA ALA A 157 -9.14 -2.15 15.04
C ALA A 157 -8.64 -2.79 13.74
N PHE A 158 -9.01 -2.26 12.57
CA PHE A 158 -8.54 -2.78 11.29
C PHE A 158 -7.29 -2.05 10.82
N PRO A 159 -6.15 -2.75 10.65
CA PRO A 159 -4.96 -2.14 10.11
C PRO A 159 -5.17 -1.64 8.69
N PHE A 160 -4.65 -0.46 8.37
CA PHE A 160 -4.78 0.15 7.04
C PHE A 160 -4.33 -0.79 5.90
N PHE A 161 -3.20 -1.48 6.08
CA PHE A 161 -2.70 -2.44 5.09
C PHE A 161 -3.67 -3.61 4.84
N LEU A 162 -4.37 -4.07 5.89
CA LEU A 162 -5.30 -5.18 5.79
C LEU A 162 -6.52 -4.78 4.98
N VAL A 163 -7.04 -3.57 5.21
CA VAL A 163 -8.15 -3.01 4.41
C VAL A 163 -7.75 -2.93 2.95
N ASN A 164 -6.54 -2.48 2.62
CA ASN A 164 -6.04 -2.38 1.24
C ASN A 164 -5.93 -3.75 0.56
N LEU A 165 -5.36 -4.73 1.26
CA LEU A 165 -5.20 -6.10 0.77
C LEU A 165 -6.57 -6.76 0.52
N VAL A 166 -7.45 -6.74 1.51
CA VAL A 166 -8.79 -7.33 1.42
C VAL A 166 -9.60 -6.69 0.30
N SER A 167 -9.53 -5.37 0.18
CA SER A 167 -10.19 -4.62 -0.89
C SER A 167 -9.69 -5.04 -2.28
N GLY A 168 -8.37 -5.26 -2.44
CA GLY A 168 -7.78 -5.72 -3.69
C GLY A 168 -8.21 -7.14 -4.09
N LEU A 169 -8.46 -7.99 -3.09
CA LEU A 169 -8.93 -9.37 -3.26
C LEU A 169 -10.42 -9.45 -3.63
N THR A 170 -11.21 -8.40 -3.36
CA THR A 170 -12.63 -8.36 -3.73
C THR A 170 -12.85 -7.79 -5.14
N ARG A 171 -14.11 -7.80 -5.59
CA ARG A 171 -14.52 -7.38 -6.93
C ARG A 171 -14.77 -5.87 -7.06
N ILE A 172 -14.45 -5.07 -6.04
CA ILE A 172 -14.74 -3.63 -6.06
C ILE A 172 -13.93 -2.90 -7.17
N PRO A 173 -14.51 -1.94 -7.89
CA PRO A 173 -13.75 -1.17 -8.87
C PRO A 173 -12.72 -0.26 -8.17
N LEU A 174 -11.58 -0.01 -8.82
CA LEU A 174 -10.51 0.82 -8.25
C LEU A 174 -11.01 2.23 -7.91
N GLY A 175 -11.89 2.81 -8.75
CA GLY A 175 -12.44 4.15 -8.52
C GLY A 175 -13.36 4.28 -7.30
N THR A 176 -13.93 3.19 -6.79
CA THR A 176 -14.69 3.22 -5.51
C THR A 176 -13.76 3.04 -4.31
N TYR A 177 -12.57 2.50 -4.53
CA TYR A 177 -11.57 2.27 -3.49
C TYR A 177 -10.76 3.54 -3.16
N ILE A 178 -10.42 4.32 -4.19
CA ILE A 178 -9.77 5.64 -4.06
C ILE A 178 -10.79 6.62 -3.47
#